data_AF-A0AAD7RII0-F1
#
_entry.id   AF-A0AAD7RII0-F1
#
_cell.length_a   1.000
_cell.length_b   1.000
_cell.length_c   1.000
_cell.angle_alpha   90.00
_cell.angle_beta   90.00
_cell.angle_gamma   90.00
#
_symmetry.space_group_name_H-M   'P 1'
#
loop_
_entity.id
_entity.type
_entity.pdbx_description
1 polymer ?
#
loop_
_entity_poly.entity_id
_entity_poly.type
_entity_poly.pdbx_seq_one_letter_code
_entity_poly.pdbx_strand_id
1 'polypeptide(L)'
;MSDLQKSLRIRESLLPPASDVIKRLGPGAVAASYIQLLDAAYDTVEDGDELMAKFINTLQDSGEKTSTYLHRLQAVLNQAVRRGGVAAGEADRHLLKQLCRGCWDTALLLKLEPLKDAPLSFVDLLLLLRGEENKEASRAVRMKQHLGSARTQAATCAHSMHVWVKLE
;
A
#
# COMPACT_ATOMS: atom_id res chain seq x y z
N MET A 1 -19.55 24.98 -3.96
CA MET A 1 -18.52 26.02 -3.79
C MET A 1 -18.39 26.80 -5.08
N SER A 2 -18.38 28.13 -5.02
CA SER A 2 -18.15 28.98 -6.20
C SER A 2 -16.68 28.89 -6.65
N ASP A 3 -16.41 29.24 -7.91
CA ASP A 3 -15.04 29.24 -8.43
C ASP A 3 -14.13 30.21 -7.65
N LEU A 4 -14.66 31.37 -7.29
CA LEU A 4 -13.99 32.33 -6.40
C LEU A 4 -13.53 31.68 -5.08
N GLN A 5 -14.39 30.91 -4.43
CA GLN A 5 -14.03 30.22 -3.19
C GLN A 5 -12.95 29.15 -3.41
N LYS A 6 -12.94 28.46 -4.56
CA LYS A 6 -11.90 27.49 -4.91
C LYS A 6 -10.56 28.20 -5.13
N SER A 7 -10.56 29.28 -5.92
CA SER A 7 -9.37 30.11 -6.19
C SER A 7 -8.76 30.67 -4.90
N LEU A 8 -9.59 31.15 -3.98
CA LEU A 8 -9.13 31.63 -2.67
C LEU A 8 -8.46 30.51 -1.87
N ARG A 9 -9.14 29.37 -1.73
CA ARG A 9 -8.58 28.21 -1.00
C ARG A 9 -7.26 27.71 -1.59
N ILE A 10 -7.14 27.64 -2.92
CA ILE A 10 -5.89 27.26 -3.57
C ILE A 10 -4.79 28.25 -3.17
N ARG A 11 -5.02 29.54 -3.35
CA ARG A 11 -4.00 30.57 -3.08
C ARG A 11 -3.59 30.62 -1.61
N GLU A 12 -4.53 30.45 -0.68
CA GLU A 12 -4.26 30.45 0.77
C GLU A 12 -3.52 29.20 1.24
N SER A 13 -3.65 28.07 0.52
CA SER A 13 -2.98 26.82 0.87
C SER A 13 -1.52 26.74 0.45
N LEU A 14 -1.05 27.63 -0.43
CA LEU A 14 0.28 27.55 -1.03
C LEU A 14 1.32 28.33 -0.22
N LEU A 15 2.48 27.69 -0.03
CA LEU A 15 3.69 28.32 0.51
C LEU A 15 4.73 28.52 -0.61
N PRO A 16 5.75 29.40 -0.42
CA PRO A 16 6.87 29.46 -1.35
C PRO A 16 7.58 28.10 -1.48
N PRO A 17 8.08 27.72 -2.66
CA PRO A 17 8.09 28.50 -3.92
C PRO A 17 6.78 28.45 -4.72
N ALA A 18 5.82 27.59 -4.36
CA ALA A 18 4.61 27.39 -5.15
C ALA A 18 3.69 28.63 -5.20
N SER A 19 3.61 29.40 -4.10
CA SER A 19 2.89 30.66 -4.08
C SER A 19 3.51 31.72 -4.99
N ASP A 20 4.83 31.69 -5.21
CA ASP A 20 5.52 32.61 -6.13
C ASP A 20 5.24 32.28 -7.59
N VAL A 21 5.13 30.99 -7.93
CA VAL A 21 4.79 30.53 -9.28
C VAL A 21 3.45 31.10 -9.74
N ILE A 22 2.43 31.06 -8.87
CA ILE A 22 1.07 31.46 -9.25
C ILE A 22 0.83 32.98 -9.30
N LYS A 23 1.76 33.81 -8.78
CA LYS A 23 1.62 35.29 -8.77
C LYS A 23 1.37 35.87 -10.16
N ARG A 24 1.87 35.22 -11.20
CA ARG A 24 1.75 35.64 -12.61
C ARG A 24 0.30 35.65 -13.13
N LEU A 25 -0.59 34.85 -12.53
CA LEU A 25 -1.99 34.74 -12.94
C LEU A 25 -2.88 35.86 -12.37
N GLY A 26 -2.42 36.55 -11.32
CA GLY A 26 -3.19 37.58 -10.63
C GLY A 26 -4.37 37.01 -9.80
N PRO A 27 -4.95 37.79 -8.88
CA PRO A 27 -5.89 37.28 -7.89
C PRO A 27 -7.27 36.89 -8.45
N GLY A 28 -7.61 37.34 -9.65
CA GLY A 28 -8.89 37.11 -10.32
C GLY A 28 -8.93 35.89 -11.25
N ALA A 29 -7.85 35.12 -11.34
CA ALA A 29 -7.83 33.90 -12.14
C ALA A 29 -8.79 32.83 -11.60
N VAL A 30 -9.32 32.02 -12.52
CA VAL A 30 -10.17 30.88 -12.18
C VAL A 30 -9.35 29.73 -11.59
N ALA A 31 -9.99 28.88 -10.78
CA ALA A 31 -9.31 27.81 -10.05
C ALA A 31 -8.49 26.90 -10.98
N ALA A 32 -9.03 26.59 -12.15
CA ALA A 32 -8.38 25.74 -13.15
C ALA A 32 -7.03 26.30 -13.64
N SER A 33 -6.90 27.62 -13.81
CA SER A 33 -5.66 28.25 -14.27
C SER A 33 -4.54 28.10 -13.24
N TYR A 34 -4.86 28.18 -11.95
CA TYR A 34 -3.88 27.95 -10.88
C TYR A 34 -3.38 26.51 -10.90
N ILE A 35 -4.30 25.54 -10.99
CA ILE A 35 -3.93 24.12 -11.04
C ILE A 35 -3.08 23.83 -12.28
N GLN A 36 -3.48 24.29 -13.47
CA GLN A 36 -2.69 24.11 -14.69
C GLN A 36 -1.27 24.65 -14.57
N LEU A 37 -1.10 25.82 -13.94
CA LEU A 37 0.24 26.38 -13.78
C LEU A 37 1.07 25.65 -12.71
N LEU A 38 0.44 25.19 -11.64
CA LEU A 38 1.09 24.35 -10.64
C LEU A 38 1.50 23.01 -11.24
N ASP A 39 0.63 22.39 -12.04
CA ASP A 39 0.95 21.15 -12.74
C ASP A 39 2.12 21.37 -13.70
N ALA A 40 2.14 22.45 -14.46
CA ALA A 40 3.26 22.78 -15.36
C ALA A 40 4.60 23.02 -14.62
N ALA A 41 4.56 23.44 -13.34
CA ALA A 41 5.76 23.74 -12.56
C ALA A 41 6.24 22.57 -11.70
N TYR A 42 5.32 21.72 -11.23
CA TYR A 42 5.59 20.73 -10.18
C TYR A 42 5.12 19.32 -10.50
N ASP A 43 4.31 19.11 -11.53
CA ASP A 43 3.93 17.77 -11.91
C ASP A 43 5.12 17.03 -12.54
N THR A 44 5.05 15.70 -12.48
CA THR A 44 6.12 14.84 -13.01
C THR A 44 6.23 14.99 -14.52
N VAL A 45 7.44 14.92 -15.06
CA VAL A 45 7.64 14.90 -16.53
C VAL A 45 7.44 13.49 -17.10
N GLU A 46 7.37 12.47 -16.23
CA GLU A 46 7.17 11.07 -16.60
C GLU A 46 5.89 10.91 -17.46
N ASP A 47 6.04 10.24 -18.60
CA ASP A 47 4.91 9.90 -19.46
C ASP A 47 4.13 8.68 -18.93
N GLY A 48 2.98 8.40 -19.55
CA GLY A 48 2.13 7.28 -19.14
C GLY A 48 2.82 5.92 -19.22
N ASP A 49 3.71 5.72 -20.21
CA ASP A 49 4.38 4.44 -20.46
C ASP A 49 5.53 4.22 -19.48
N GLU A 50 6.29 5.26 -19.14
CA GLU A 50 7.31 5.25 -18.09
C GLU A 50 6.69 4.94 -16.72
N LEU A 51 5.55 5.56 -16.41
CA LEU A 51 4.80 5.29 -15.18
C LEU A 51 4.25 3.85 -15.17
N MET A 52 3.83 3.33 -16.31
CA MET A 52 3.39 1.93 -16.43
C MET A 52 4.56 0.95 -16.26
N ALA A 53 5.72 1.25 -16.83
CA ALA A 53 6.93 0.45 -16.62
C ALA A 53 7.34 0.45 -15.14
N LYS A 54 7.28 1.61 -14.47
CA LYS A 54 7.52 1.75 -13.02
C LYS A 54 6.52 0.92 -12.20
N PHE A 55 5.24 0.94 -12.58
CA PHE A 55 4.20 0.11 -11.96
C PHE A 55 4.52 -1.39 -12.08
N ILE A 56 4.87 -1.87 -13.28
CA ILE A 56 5.22 -3.28 -13.53
C ILE A 56 6.50 -3.71 -12.79
N ASN A 57 7.40 -2.77 -12.52
CA ASN A 57 8.64 -3.01 -11.77
C ASN A 57 8.50 -2.78 -10.25
N THR A 58 7.33 -2.36 -9.77
CA THR A 58 7.08 -2.22 -8.33
C THR A 58 6.77 -3.61 -7.76
N LEU A 59 7.70 -4.16 -6.99
CA LEU A 59 7.60 -5.46 -6.30
C LEU A 59 7.44 -5.25 -4.79
N GLN A 60 6.95 -6.27 -4.09
CA GLN A 60 6.89 -6.28 -2.64
C GLN A 60 8.30 -6.24 -2.06
N ASP A 61 8.53 -5.37 -1.08
CA ASP A 61 9.83 -5.27 -0.42
C ASP A 61 9.97 -6.38 0.64
N SER A 62 11.21 -6.74 0.97
CA SER A 62 11.47 -7.76 2.00
C SER A 62 10.89 -7.36 3.36
N GLY A 63 10.02 -8.20 3.91
CA GLY A 63 9.36 -7.96 5.20
C GLY A 63 8.19 -6.96 5.13
N GLU A 64 7.88 -6.43 3.95
CA GLU A 64 6.72 -5.59 3.74
C GLU A 64 5.43 -6.42 3.80
N LYS A 65 4.37 -5.89 4.40
CA LYS A 65 3.04 -6.49 4.34
C LYS A 65 2.45 -6.33 2.94
N THR A 66 1.71 -7.33 2.48
CA THR A 66 1.08 -7.31 1.15
C THR A 66 0.07 -6.18 1.01
N SER A 67 -0.62 -5.80 2.09
CA SER A 67 -1.50 -4.62 2.12
C SER A 67 -0.73 -3.31 1.92
N THR A 68 0.48 -3.17 2.47
CA THR A 68 1.35 -2.00 2.25
C THR A 68 1.87 -1.96 0.82
N TYR A 69 2.26 -3.10 0.27
CA TYR A 69 2.64 -3.23 -1.14
C TYR A 69 1.50 -2.80 -2.07
N LEU A 70 0.26 -3.25 -1.82
CA LEU A 70 -0.92 -2.86 -2.59
C LEU A 70 -1.13 -1.33 -2.60
N HIS A 71 -0.92 -0.66 -1.47
CA HIS A 71 -1.00 0.81 -1.40
C HIS A 71 0.03 1.49 -2.29
N ARG A 72 1.29 1.01 -2.31
CA ARG A 72 2.33 1.55 -3.20
C ARG A 72 1.96 1.33 -4.66
N LEU A 73 1.49 0.14 -5.02
CA LEU A 73 1.01 -0.17 -6.38
C LEU A 73 -0.10 0.79 -6.82
N GLN A 74 -1.11 1.01 -5.98
CA GLN A 74 -2.23 1.91 -6.30
C GLN A 74 -1.75 3.34 -6.54
N ALA A 75 -0.77 3.82 -5.76
CA ALA A 75 -0.23 5.17 -5.91
C ALA A 75 0.45 5.35 -7.28
N VAL A 76 1.29 4.40 -7.70
CA VAL A 76 1.96 4.43 -9.01
C VAL A 76 0.96 4.25 -10.15
N LEU A 77 0.01 3.32 -10.01
CA LEU A 77 -1.03 3.09 -11.02
C LEU A 77 -1.92 4.33 -11.23
N ASN A 78 -2.28 5.04 -10.16
CA ASN A 78 -3.04 6.28 -10.27
C ASN A 78 -2.30 7.36 -11.06
N GLN A 79 -0.97 7.42 -10.95
CA GLN A 79 -0.16 8.32 -11.78
C GLN A 79 -0.22 7.89 -13.26
N ALA A 80 -0.02 6.60 -13.53
CA ALA A 80 -0.09 6.05 -14.89
C ALA A 80 -1.47 6.30 -15.55
N VAL A 81 -2.56 6.07 -14.82
CA VAL A 81 -3.94 6.35 -15.29
C VAL A 81 -4.12 7.83 -15.64
N ARG A 82 -3.68 8.75 -14.77
CA ARG A 82 -3.81 10.20 -15.02
C ARG A 82 -3.03 10.65 -16.25
N ARG A 83 -1.92 9.97 -16.57
CA ARG A 83 -1.08 10.25 -17.74
C ARG A 83 -1.41 9.40 -18.97
N GLY A 84 -2.49 8.63 -18.92
CA GLY A 84 -2.99 7.86 -20.06
C GLY A 84 -2.22 6.56 -20.35
N GLY A 85 -1.36 6.10 -19.43
CA GLY A 85 -0.65 4.82 -19.57
C GLY A 85 -1.57 3.59 -19.41
N VAL A 86 -2.73 3.76 -18.77
CA VAL A 86 -3.78 2.75 -18.67
C VAL A 86 -5.16 3.42 -18.61
N ALA A 87 -6.15 2.81 -19.24
CA ALA A 87 -7.54 3.26 -19.12
C ALA A 87 -8.05 3.06 -17.68
N ALA A 88 -8.78 4.04 -17.14
CA ALA A 88 -9.27 3.98 -15.76
C ALA A 88 -10.15 2.74 -15.48
N GLY A 89 -10.92 2.27 -16.48
CA GLY A 89 -11.74 1.06 -16.37
C GLY A 89 -10.93 -0.24 -16.27
N GLU A 90 -9.65 -0.22 -16.65
CA GLU A 90 -8.75 -1.38 -16.60
C GLU A 90 -7.81 -1.33 -15.39
N ALA A 91 -7.91 -0.31 -14.54
CA ALA A 91 -6.98 -0.09 -13.43
C ALA A 91 -7.01 -1.28 -12.44
N ASP A 92 -8.19 -1.68 -11.96
CA ASP A 92 -8.32 -2.78 -10.99
C ASP A 92 -7.78 -4.11 -11.54
N ARG A 93 -7.96 -4.35 -12.85
CA ARG A 93 -7.42 -5.53 -13.54
C ARG A 93 -5.88 -5.53 -13.53
N HIS A 94 -5.27 -4.39 -13.88
CA HIS A 94 -3.81 -4.25 -13.86
C HIS A 94 -3.26 -4.34 -12.45
N LEU A 95 -3.95 -3.73 -11.48
CA LEU A 95 -3.59 -3.75 -10.06
C LEU A 95 -3.52 -5.18 -9.54
N LEU A 96 -4.58 -5.97 -9.73
CA LEU A 96 -4.61 -7.37 -9.28
C LEU A 96 -3.55 -8.22 -9.99
N LYS A 97 -3.38 -8.03 -11.30
CA LYS A 97 -2.38 -8.78 -12.08
C LYS A 97 -0.97 -8.51 -11.55
N GLN A 98 -0.64 -7.25 -11.27
CA GLN A 98 0.67 -6.88 -10.75
C GLN A 98 0.84 -7.31 -9.29
N LEU A 99 -0.21 -7.21 -8.47
CA LEU A 99 -0.19 -7.70 -7.10
C LEU A 99 0.19 -9.19 -7.05
N CYS A 100 -0.44 -10.03 -7.87
CA CYS A 100 -0.09 -11.45 -7.95
C CYS A 100 1.33 -11.68 -8.50
N ARG A 101 1.82 -10.83 -9.39
CA ARG A 101 3.17 -10.99 -9.97
C ARG A 101 4.27 -10.59 -8.99
N GLY A 102 4.08 -9.52 -8.22
CA GLY A 102 5.10 -8.94 -7.36
C GLY A 102 4.96 -9.25 -5.87
N CYS A 103 3.91 -9.97 -5.46
CA CYS A 103 3.75 -10.48 -4.11
C CYS A 103 4.65 -11.70 -3.88
N TRP A 104 5.27 -11.79 -2.71
CA TRP A 104 6.13 -12.91 -2.30
C TRP A 104 5.44 -13.85 -1.30
N ASP A 105 4.30 -13.46 -0.77
CA ASP A 105 3.52 -14.28 0.15
C ASP A 105 2.74 -15.35 -0.62
N THR A 106 3.30 -16.56 -0.63
CA THR A 106 2.69 -17.72 -1.29
C THR A 106 1.30 -18.09 -0.76
N ALA A 107 1.02 -17.84 0.53
CA ALA A 107 -0.27 -18.17 1.11
C ALA A 107 -1.35 -17.19 0.65
N LEU A 108 -0.99 -15.91 0.51
CA LEU A 108 -1.86 -14.89 -0.06
C LEU A 108 -2.04 -15.06 -1.57
N LEU A 109 -0.98 -15.39 -2.31
CA LEU A 109 -1.06 -15.67 -3.76
C LEU A 109 -2.12 -16.73 -4.05
N LEU A 110 -2.15 -17.86 -3.32
CA LEU A 110 -3.17 -18.88 -3.52
C LEU A 110 -4.63 -18.36 -3.42
N LYS A 111 -4.86 -17.25 -2.73
CA LYS A 111 -6.18 -16.61 -2.62
C LYS A 111 -6.44 -15.56 -3.71
N LEU A 112 -5.40 -14.90 -4.20
CA LEU A 112 -5.49 -13.84 -5.19
C LEU A 112 -5.59 -14.39 -6.62
N GLU A 113 -4.90 -15.50 -6.88
CA GLU A 113 -4.81 -16.13 -8.19
C GLU A 113 -6.18 -16.41 -8.86
N PRO A 114 -7.18 -16.98 -8.14
CA PRO A 114 -8.51 -17.22 -8.69
C PRO A 114 -9.30 -15.95 -9.04
N LEU A 115 -8.90 -14.79 -8.52
CA LEU A 115 -9.63 -13.52 -8.71
C LEU A 115 -9.25 -12.82 -10.03
N LYS A 116 -8.24 -13.31 -10.76
CA LYS A 116 -7.71 -12.66 -11.98
C LYS A 116 -8.75 -12.49 -13.10
N ASP A 117 -9.75 -13.37 -13.15
CA ASP A 117 -10.81 -13.33 -14.17
C ASP A 117 -11.93 -12.33 -13.83
N ALA A 118 -12.07 -11.95 -12.56
CA ALA A 118 -13.05 -10.99 -12.07
C ALA A 118 -12.38 -10.05 -11.04
N PRO A 119 -11.67 -9.01 -11.52
CA PRO A 119 -10.85 -8.18 -10.65
C PRO A 119 -11.71 -7.44 -9.62
N LEU A 120 -11.30 -7.55 -8.36
CA LEU A 120 -11.91 -6.83 -7.25
C LEU A 120 -11.45 -5.38 -7.23
N SER A 121 -12.28 -4.50 -6.66
CA SER A 121 -11.90 -3.12 -6.42
C SER A 121 -10.71 -3.05 -5.44
N PHE A 122 -9.97 -1.94 -5.49
CA PHE A 122 -8.92 -1.66 -4.49
C PHE A 122 -9.37 -1.86 -3.04
N VAL A 123 -10.58 -1.42 -2.70
CA VAL A 123 -11.12 -1.49 -1.33
C VAL A 123 -11.34 -2.94 -0.92
N ASP A 124 -11.92 -3.75 -1.80
CA ASP A 124 -12.20 -5.16 -1.53
C ASP A 124 -10.91 -5.98 -1.42
N LEU A 125 -9.92 -5.71 -2.29
CA LEU A 125 -8.59 -6.32 -2.18
C LEU A 125 -7.92 -5.97 -0.85
N LEU A 126 -7.95 -4.69 -0.46
CA LEU A 126 -7.35 -4.24 0.79
C LEU A 126 -8.00 -4.91 2.01
N LEU A 127 -9.33 -5.04 2.00
CA LEU A 127 -10.06 -5.71 3.08
C LEU A 127 -9.69 -7.20 3.17
N LEU A 128 -9.62 -7.89 2.03
CA LEU A 128 -9.22 -9.30 1.95
C LEU A 128 -7.81 -9.49 2.52
N LEU A 129 -6.85 -8.69 2.07
CA LEU A 129 -5.45 -8.79 2.50
C LEU A 129 -5.31 -8.55 4.00
N ARG A 130 -5.86 -7.45 4.51
CA ARG A 130 -5.79 -7.13 5.94
C ARG A 130 -6.47 -8.19 6.81
N GLY A 131 -7.57 -8.76 6.33
CA GLY A 131 -8.26 -9.86 6.98
C GLY A 131 -7.38 -11.10 7.10
N GLU A 132 -6.64 -11.45 6.06
CA GLU A 132 -5.77 -12.62 6.10
C GLU A 132 -4.48 -12.38 6.90
N GLU A 133 -3.84 -11.22 6.74
CA GLU A 133 -2.68 -10.82 7.54
C GLU A 133 -3.00 -10.87 9.05
N ASN A 134 -4.20 -10.43 9.45
CA ASN A 134 -4.65 -10.51 10.83
C ASN A 134 -4.85 -11.95 11.32
N LYS A 135 -5.36 -12.85 10.47
CA LYS A 135 -5.50 -14.28 10.81
C LYS A 135 -4.14 -14.93 10.99
N GLU A 136 -3.18 -14.62 10.11
CA GLU A 136 -1.81 -15.13 10.20
C GLU A 136 -1.10 -14.63 11.45
N ALA A 137 -1.20 -13.33 11.75
CA ALA A 137 -0.67 -12.77 12.99
C ALA A 137 -1.26 -13.47 14.22
N SER A 138 -2.58 -13.71 14.22
CA SER A 138 -3.26 -14.44 15.30
C SER A 138 -2.78 -15.89 15.43
N ARG A 139 -2.57 -16.60 14.31
CA ARG A 139 -2.03 -17.96 14.30
C ARG A 139 -0.60 -17.98 14.85
N ALA A 140 0.26 -17.07 14.41
CA ALA A 140 1.64 -16.96 14.86
C ALA A 140 1.74 -16.69 16.38
N VAL A 141 0.87 -15.84 16.92
CA VAL A 141 0.79 -15.59 18.38
C VAL A 141 0.42 -16.86 19.13
N ARG A 142 -0.64 -17.58 18.71
CA ARG A 142 -1.05 -18.84 19.35
C ARG A 142 0.05 -19.89 19.30
N MET A 143 0.71 -20.05 18.15
CA MET A 143 1.82 -21.00 18.00
C MET A 143 2.97 -20.69 18.96
N LYS A 144 3.35 -19.41 19.11
CA LYS A 144 4.39 -18.99 20.06
C LYS A 144 4.00 -19.29 21.51
N GLN A 145 2.73 -19.13 21.90
CA GLN A 145 2.25 -19.45 23.24
C GLN A 145 2.32 -20.96 23.54
N HIS A 146 1.90 -21.81 22.60
CA HIS A 146 1.95 -23.26 22.77
C HIS A 146 3.39 -23.82 22.75
N LEU A 147 4.26 -23.30 21.88
CA LEU A 147 5.67 -23.71 21.81
C LEU A 147 6.50 -23.17 22.99
N GLY A 148 6.17 -21.97 23.50
CA GLY A 148 6.80 -21.41 24.70
C GLY A 148 6.45 -22.14 25.99
N SER A 149 5.27 -22.78 26.06
CA SER A 149 4.84 -23.59 27.21
C SER A 149 5.64 -24.90 27.36
N ALA A 150 6.14 -25.47 26.26
CA ALA A 150 6.95 -26.69 26.29
C ALA A 150 8.31 -26.48 26.99
N ARG A 151 8.85 -25.26 27.00
CA ARG A 151 10.12 -24.94 27.67
C ARG A 151 9.98 -24.86 29.20
N THR A 152 8.81 -24.54 29.72
CA THR A 152 8.57 -24.44 31.17
C THR A 152 8.36 -25.82 31.80
N GLN A 153 7.86 -26.81 31.06
CA GLN A 153 7.70 -28.19 31.57
C GLN A 153 9.02 -28.97 31.69
N ALA A 154 10.05 -28.62 30.90
CA ALA A 154 11.37 -29.27 30.99
C ALA A 154 12.16 -28.84 32.25
N ALA A 155 11.92 -27.64 32.78
CA ALA A 155 12.58 -27.15 34.00
C ALA A 155 12.00 -27.77 35.28
N THR A 156 10.70 -28.11 35.30
CA THR A 156 10.05 -28.73 36.47
C THR A 156 10.40 -30.21 36.63
N CYS A 157 10.67 -30.94 35.53
CA CYS A 157 11.11 -32.35 35.62
C CYS A 157 12.55 -32.51 36.13
N ALA A 158 13.42 -31.51 35.93
CA ALA A 158 14.81 -31.56 36.41
C ALA A 158 14.93 -31.38 37.94
N HIS A 159 13.97 -30.71 38.59
CA HIS A 159 14.00 -30.49 40.05
C HIS A 159 13.48 -31.70 40.85
N SER A 160 12.72 -32.60 40.23
CA SER A 160 12.16 -33.78 40.92
C SER A 160 13.11 -34.98 40.92
N MET A 161 14.10 -35.04 40.01
CA MET A 161 15.10 -36.13 40.00
C MET A 161 16.22 -35.97 41.03
N HIS A 162 16.44 -34.77 41.58
CA HIS A 162 17.52 -34.55 42.56
C HIS A 162 17.16 -34.94 44.00
N VAL A 163 15.88 -35.26 44.26
CA VAL A 163 15.38 -35.65 45.60
C VAL A 163 15.44 -37.17 45.82
N TRP A 164 15.54 -37.98 44.76
CA TRP A 164 15.55 -39.45 44.87
C TRP A 164 16.94 -40.08 45.11
N VAL A 165 18.04 -39.33 44.96
CA VAL A 165 19.41 -39.87 45.07
C VAL A 165 20.03 -39.62 46.47
N LYS A 166 19.24 -39.24 47.48
CA LYS A 166 19.75 -38.91 48.82
C LYS A 166 19.13 -39.73 49.96
N LEU A 167 18.58 -40.90 49.64
CA LEU A 167 17.93 -41.81 50.60
C LEU A 167 18.46 -43.26 50.52
N GLU A 168 19.69 -43.46 50.04
CA GLU A 168 20.43 -44.72 50.19
C GLU A 168 21.79 -44.47 50.85
#